data_AF-B4RKW6-F1
#
_entry.id   AF-B4RKW6-F1
#
_cell.length_a   1.000
_cell.length_b   1.000
_cell.length_c   1.000
_cell.angle_alpha   90.00
_cell.angle_beta   90.00
_cell.angle_gamma   90.00
#
_symmetry.space_group_name_H-M   'P 1'
#
loop_
_entity.id
_entity.type
_entity.pdbx_description
1 polymer ?
#
loop_
_entity_poly.entity_id
_entity_poly.type
_entity_poly.pdbx_seq_one_letter_code
_entity_poly.pdbx_strand_id
1 'polypeptide(L)'
;MKKIITHRIYPKNENRERVEPKISTHLIDLPITARRTLETRLTKALGNKSHGIEMSVVNTAENSFFQIAAAIQLKEEAEFIEDSAQFAHMLTDAQLNTNAPGGILLVLKGRVGDTGKPFLCVIKAEPQDGFRTKEEDDFITIEFLEELLLTDSARLFKIGFLVAETVRPLEQIQSGNYRAFLYDHLMTQTETRPAASYFYQVFLGMSIAASSRKLTQDFFEDTQFYR
;
A
#
# COMPACT_ATOMS: atom_id res chain seq x y z
N MET A 1 15.01 -0.53 2.34
CA MET A 1 14.10 -1.66 2.01
C MET A 1 14.89 -2.97 1.86
N LYS A 2 14.36 -4.15 2.25
CA LYS A 2 15.11 -5.43 2.19
C LYS A 2 14.54 -6.45 1.19
N LYS A 3 13.24 -6.74 1.23
CA LYS A 3 12.60 -7.76 0.38
C LYS A 3 11.35 -7.20 -0.28
N ILE A 4 11.11 -7.59 -1.53
CA ILE A 4 9.99 -7.13 -2.35
C ILE A 4 9.43 -8.32 -3.12
N ILE A 5 8.11 -8.44 -3.15
CA ILE A 5 7.40 -9.42 -3.97
C ILE A 5 6.13 -8.77 -4.55
N THR A 6 5.69 -9.25 -5.71
CA THR A 6 4.48 -8.75 -6.38
C THR A 6 3.48 -9.84 -6.64
N HIS A 7 2.20 -9.54 -6.49
CA HIS A 7 1.10 -10.42 -6.89
C HIS A 7 0.20 -9.67 -7.88
N ARG A 8 -0.40 -10.37 -8.85
CA ARG A 8 -1.42 -9.78 -9.73
C ARG A 8 -2.78 -9.94 -9.08
N ILE A 9 -3.50 -8.85 -8.98
CA ILE A 9 -4.90 -8.81 -8.56
C ILE A 9 -5.75 -8.55 -9.78
N TYR A 10 -6.78 -9.36 -10.00
CA TYR A 10 -7.69 -9.21 -11.12
C TYR A 10 -8.98 -8.51 -10.69
N PRO A 11 -9.62 -7.72 -11.58
CA PRO A 11 -11.00 -7.31 -11.33
C PRO A 11 -11.91 -8.55 -11.30
N LYS A 12 -13.11 -8.40 -10.73
CA LYS A 12 -14.16 -9.42 -10.85
C LYS A 12 -14.46 -9.69 -12.33
N ASN A 13 -14.83 -10.93 -12.65
CA ASN A 13 -15.19 -11.31 -14.01
C ASN A 13 -16.53 -10.67 -14.43
N GLU A 14 -16.96 -10.92 -15.66
CA GLU A 14 -18.23 -10.40 -16.20
C GLU A 14 -19.47 -10.84 -15.37
N ASN A 15 -19.40 -12.01 -14.74
CA ASN A 15 -20.43 -12.54 -13.84
C ASN A 15 -20.37 -11.94 -12.42
N ARG A 16 -19.46 -10.97 -12.17
CA ARG A 16 -19.18 -10.37 -10.86
C ARG A 16 -18.63 -11.37 -9.84
N GLU A 17 -18.00 -12.44 -10.31
CA GLU A 17 -17.39 -13.46 -9.48
C GLU A 17 -15.92 -13.16 -9.22
N ARG A 18 -15.43 -13.79 -8.15
CA ARG A 18 -14.03 -13.72 -7.74
C ARG A 18 -13.12 -14.40 -8.76
N VAL A 19 -12.03 -13.71 -9.11
CA VAL A 19 -10.93 -14.26 -9.92
C VAL A 19 -9.73 -14.42 -9.02
N GLU A 20 -9.13 -15.61 -8.99
CA GLU A 20 -7.95 -15.89 -8.17
C GLU A 20 -6.78 -14.97 -8.56
N PRO A 21 -6.07 -14.37 -7.59
CA PRO A 21 -4.88 -13.58 -7.88
C PRO A 21 -3.75 -14.47 -8.41
N LYS A 22 -2.88 -13.91 -9.25
CA LYS A 22 -1.63 -14.59 -9.64
C LYS A 22 -0.61 -14.39 -8.53
N ILE A 23 -0.24 -15.47 -7.86
CA ILE A 23 0.75 -15.46 -6.78
C ILE A 23 2.15 -15.64 -7.36
N SER A 24 3.06 -14.70 -7.09
CA SER A 24 4.48 -14.89 -7.37
C SER A 24 5.14 -15.68 -6.25
N THR A 25 6.14 -16.47 -6.62
CA THR A 25 6.97 -17.27 -5.71
C THR A 25 8.43 -16.81 -5.67
N HIS A 26 8.73 -15.69 -6.33
CA HIS A 26 10.07 -15.13 -6.44
C HIS A 26 10.09 -13.68 -5.98
N LEU A 27 11.15 -13.33 -5.25
CA LEU A 27 11.42 -11.94 -4.89
C LEU A 27 11.85 -11.15 -6.13
N ILE A 28 11.54 -9.86 -6.12
CA ILE A 28 12.05 -8.92 -7.11
C ILE A 28 13.39 -8.41 -6.64
N ASP A 29 14.40 -8.53 -7.50
CA ASP A 29 15.65 -7.80 -7.37
C ASP A 29 15.59 -6.51 -8.20
N LEU A 30 15.45 -5.38 -7.53
CA LEU A 30 15.42 -4.07 -8.18
C LEU A 30 16.83 -3.50 -8.28
N PRO A 31 17.27 -3.01 -9.46
CA PRO A 31 18.49 -2.23 -9.57
C PRO A 31 18.49 -1.07 -8.57
N ILE A 32 19.68 -0.69 -8.07
CA ILE A 32 19.84 0.31 -7.01
C ILE A 32 19.08 1.61 -7.29
N THR A 33 19.07 2.06 -8.55
CA THR A 33 18.37 3.27 -8.98
C THR A 33 16.85 3.12 -8.85
N ALA A 34 16.27 2.01 -9.34
CA ALA A 34 14.84 1.73 -9.21
C ALA A 34 14.42 1.61 -7.73
N ARG A 35 15.27 0.97 -6.92
CA ARG A 35 15.06 0.85 -5.47
C ARG A 35 14.97 2.21 -4.77
N ARG A 36 15.92 3.11 -5.06
CA ARG A 36 15.96 4.47 -4.50
C ARG A 36 14.78 5.33 -4.95
N THR A 37 14.35 5.17 -6.20
CA THR A 37 13.15 5.84 -6.72
C THR A 37 11.91 5.41 -5.94
N LEU A 38 11.73 4.10 -5.71
CA LEU A 38 10.61 3.60 -4.92
C LEU A 38 10.66 4.10 -3.47
N GLU A 39 11.83 4.07 -2.83
CA GLU A 39 12.02 4.60 -1.48
C GLU A 39 11.67 6.09 -1.41
N THR A 40 12.11 6.89 -2.39
CA THR A 40 11.79 8.32 -2.47
C THR A 40 10.29 8.56 -2.61
N ARG A 41 9.59 7.77 -3.42
CA ARG A 41 8.12 7.86 -3.57
C ARG A 41 7.40 7.50 -2.28
N LEU A 42 7.82 6.45 -1.59
CA LEU A 42 7.27 6.06 -0.29
C LEU A 42 7.47 7.16 0.76
N THR A 43 8.68 7.74 0.84
CA THR A 43 8.97 8.84 1.77
C THR A 43 8.13 10.08 1.45
N LYS A 44 7.95 10.41 0.16
CA LYS A 44 7.08 11.53 -0.25
C LYS A 44 5.61 11.28 0.07
N ALA A 45 5.13 10.03 -0.08
CA ALA A 45 3.74 9.66 0.17
C ALA A 45 3.39 9.55 1.66
N LEU A 46 4.36 9.29 2.54
CA LEU A 46 4.13 9.08 3.98
C LEU A 46 4.80 10.13 4.90
N GLY A 47 5.56 11.08 4.36
CA GLY A 47 6.27 12.10 5.15
C GLY A 47 5.40 13.21 5.72
N ASN A 48 5.97 14.07 6.57
CA ASN A 48 5.27 15.12 7.36
C ASN A 48 4.47 16.18 6.57
N LYS A 49 4.58 16.21 5.23
CA LYS A 49 3.80 17.10 4.34
C LYS A 49 2.95 16.32 3.32
N SER A 50 2.79 15.03 3.55
CA SER A 50 2.07 14.12 2.66
C SER A 50 0.63 13.93 3.11
N HIS A 51 -0.20 13.33 2.25
CA HIS A 51 -1.54 12.84 2.60
C HIS A 51 -1.50 11.50 3.37
N GLY A 52 -0.38 11.15 4.01
CA GLY A 52 -0.29 10.00 4.89
C GLY A 52 -1.14 10.21 6.15
N ILE A 53 -2.12 9.34 6.36
CA ILE A 53 -3.05 9.39 7.50
C ILE A 53 -2.65 8.30 8.49
N GLU A 54 -2.47 8.65 9.76
CA GLU A 54 -2.29 7.66 10.82
C GLU A 54 -3.62 6.94 11.12
N MET A 55 -3.54 5.62 11.18
CA MET A 55 -4.67 4.70 11.26
C MET A 55 -4.65 3.94 12.59
N SER A 56 -5.83 3.59 13.09
CA SER A 56 -6.02 2.67 14.20
C SER A 56 -6.32 1.27 13.66
N VAL A 57 -5.56 0.27 14.14
CA VAL A 57 -5.84 -1.15 13.88
C VAL A 57 -7.11 -1.54 14.63
N VAL A 58 -8.12 -2.03 13.91
CA VAL A 58 -9.41 -2.45 14.48
C VAL A 58 -9.53 -3.97 14.50
N ASN A 59 -9.17 -4.62 13.39
CA ASN A 59 -9.18 -6.07 13.30
C ASN A 59 -7.83 -6.64 13.76
N THR A 60 -7.85 -7.39 14.86
CA THR A 60 -6.70 -8.05 15.48
C THR A 60 -6.86 -9.57 15.56
N ALA A 61 -7.82 -10.15 14.82
CA ALA A 61 -8.00 -11.59 14.75
C ALA A 61 -6.73 -12.29 14.20
N GLU A 62 -6.59 -13.59 14.48
CA GLU A 62 -5.40 -14.38 14.11
C GLU A 62 -5.07 -14.32 12.60
N ASN A 63 -6.10 -14.37 11.75
CA ASN A 63 -5.96 -14.29 10.29
C ASN A 63 -6.18 -12.87 9.74
N SER A 64 -6.12 -11.84 10.59
CA SER A 64 -6.26 -10.44 10.18
C SER A 64 -5.00 -9.96 9.45
N PHE A 65 -5.15 -8.89 8.67
CA PHE A 65 -4.03 -8.26 7.97
C PHE A 65 -2.96 -7.86 8.97
N PHE A 66 -3.36 -7.26 10.09
CA PHE A 66 -2.46 -6.82 11.14
C PHE A 66 -1.61 -7.98 11.68
N GLN A 67 -2.23 -9.10 12.04
CA GLN A 67 -1.52 -10.20 12.68
C GLN A 67 -0.49 -10.82 11.73
N ILE A 68 -0.88 -11.07 10.48
CA ILE A 68 0.02 -11.59 9.43
C ILE A 68 1.12 -10.55 9.16
N ALA A 69 0.76 -9.27 9.02
CA ALA A 69 1.70 -8.19 8.71
C ALA A 69 2.70 -7.90 9.82
N ALA A 70 2.33 -8.10 11.08
CA ALA A 70 3.24 -7.98 12.22
C ALA A 70 4.18 -9.19 12.26
N ALA A 71 3.67 -10.41 12.10
CA ALA A 71 4.46 -11.64 12.15
C ALA A 71 5.51 -11.69 11.03
N ILE A 72 5.11 -11.44 9.78
CA ILE A 72 5.95 -11.56 8.58
C ILE A 72 7.19 -10.65 8.61
N GLN A 73 7.17 -9.57 9.41
CA GLN A 73 8.30 -8.66 9.61
C GLN A 73 9.49 -9.35 10.30
N LEU A 74 9.22 -10.39 11.09
CA LEU A 74 10.21 -11.13 11.87
C LEU A 74 10.60 -12.47 11.25
N LYS A 75 9.84 -12.96 10.28
CA LYS A 75 10.10 -14.24 9.59
C LYS A 75 11.21 -14.15 8.54
N GLU A 76 11.68 -15.28 8.06
CA GLU A 76 12.71 -15.35 7.02
C GLU A 76 12.14 -15.17 5.62
N GLU A 77 12.88 -15.59 4.60
CA GLU A 77 12.50 -15.45 3.19
C GLU A 77 11.36 -16.34 2.76
N ALA A 78 11.48 -17.65 3.03
CA ALA A 78 10.53 -18.64 2.56
C ALA A 78 9.14 -18.34 3.10
N GLU A 79 9.05 -18.06 4.41
CA GLU A 79 7.79 -17.69 5.06
C GLU A 79 7.27 -16.33 4.60
N PHE A 80 8.14 -15.38 4.21
CA PHE A 80 7.70 -14.12 3.64
C PHE A 80 7.01 -14.30 2.28
N ILE A 81 7.54 -15.19 1.44
CA ILE A 81 6.94 -15.51 0.14
C ILE A 81 5.57 -16.18 0.33
N GLU A 82 5.48 -17.09 1.30
CA GLU A 82 4.22 -17.77 1.63
C GLU A 82 3.17 -16.82 2.22
N ASP A 83 3.52 -16.08 3.27
CA ASP A 83 2.61 -15.15 3.94
C ASP A 83 2.18 -13.99 3.03
N SER A 84 3.03 -13.54 2.10
CA SER A 84 2.67 -12.45 1.19
C SER A 84 1.52 -12.82 0.25
N ALA A 85 1.39 -14.11 -0.09
CA ALA A 85 0.27 -14.61 -0.90
C ALA A 85 -1.08 -14.39 -0.20
N GLN A 86 -1.12 -14.48 1.13
CA GLN A 86 -2.34 -14.24 1.91
C GLN A 86 -2.87 -12.81 1.68
N PHE A 87 -1.99 -11.80 1.62
CA PHE A 87 -2.40 -10.43 1.33
C PHE A 87 -3.05 -10.28 -0.05
N ALA A 88 -2.60 -11.07 -1.04
CA ALA A 88 -3.21 -11.05 -2.37
C ALA A 88 -4.63 -11.61 -2.33
N HIS A 89 -4.86 -12.73 -1.63
CA HIS A 89 -6.21 -13.28 -1.44
C HIS A 89 -7.11 -12.32 -0.68
N MET A 90 -6.62 -11.76 0.44
CA MET A 90 -7.38 -10.80 1.24
C MET A 90 -7.76 -9.53 0.45
N LEU A 91 -6.85 -9.00 -0.38
CA LEU A 91 -7.15 -7.85 -1.22
C LEU A 91 -8.17 -8.20 -2.31
N THR A 92 -8.04 -9.37 -2.94
CA THR A 92 -9.02 -9.88 -3.90
C THR A 92 -10.41 -9.95 -3.26
N ASP A 93 -10.52 -10.51 -2.06
CA ASP A 93 -11.81 -10.64 -1.35
C ASP A 93 -12.40 -9.29 -0.98
N ALA A 94 -11.56 -8.38 -0.45
CA ALA A 94 -11.99 -7.06 -0.04
C ALA A 94 -12.58 -6.25 -1.21
N GLN A 95 -12.04 -6.41 -2.43
CA GLN A 95 -12.48 -5.62 -3.57
C GLN A 95 -13.69 -6.19 -4.32
N LEU A 96 -14.17 -7.41 -4.00
CA LEU A 96 -15.28 -8.07 -4.71
C LEU A 96 -16.55 -7.23 -4.80
N ASN A 97 -16.89 -6.56 -3.70
CA ASN A 97 -18.10 -5.73 -3.60
C ASN A 97 -17.89 -4.32 -4.16
N THR A 98 -16.81 -4.09 -4.90
CA THR A 98 -16.45 -2.78 -5.48
C THR A 98 -16.24 -2.88 -6.99
N ASN A 99 -16.01 -1.73 -7.63
CA ASN A 99 -15.52 -1.66 -9.02
C ASN A 99 -14.04 -1.30 -9.07
N ALA A 100 -13.27 -1.64 -8.02
CA ALA A 100 -11.83 -1.42 -8.03
C ALA A 100 -11.20 -2.17 -9.21
N PRO A 101 -10.35 -1.52 -10.00
CA PRO A 101 -9.70 -2.20 -11.11
C PRO A 101 -8.65 -3.18 -10.57
N GLY A 102 -8.27 -4.12 -11.43
CA GLY A 102 -7.11 -4.97 -11.20
C GLY A 102 -5.82 -4.17 -11.12
N GLY A 103 -4.74 -4.85 -10.79
CA GLY A 103 -3.43 -4.23 -10.72
C GLY A 103 -2.40 -5.13 -10.07
N ILE A 104 -1.34 -4.52 -9.56
CA ILE A 104 -0.27 -5.21 -8.86
C ILE A 104 -0.34 -4.86 -7.38
N LEU A 105 -0.28 -5.89 -6.54
CA LEU A 105 -0.01 -5.77 -5.11
C LEU A 105 1.49 -5.97 -4.88
N LEU A 106 2.19 -4.91 -4.49
CA LEU A 106 3.56 -5.00 -3.99
C LEU A 106 3.51 -5.24 -2.50
N VAL A 107 4.28 -6.21 -2.01
CA VAL A 107 4.50 -6.46 -0.58
C VAL A 107 5.98 -6.28 -0.30
N LEU A 108 6.31 -5.40 0.63
CA LEU A 108 7.68 -5.00 0.94
C LEU A 108 7.91 -5.14 2.44
N LYS A 109 9.04 -5.74 2.84
CA LYS A 109 9.51 -5.67 4.22
C LYS A 109 10.91 -5.09 4.32
N GLY A 110 11.20 -4.43 5.43
CA GLY A 110 12.48 -3.79 5.64
C GLY A 110 12.62 -3.16 7.03
N ARG A 111 13.55 -2.22 7.13
CA ARG A 111 13.78 -1.40 8.32
C ARG A 111 13.70 0.08 7.95
N VAL A 112 13.18 0.90 8.86
CA VAL A 112 12.99 2.35 8.69
C VAL A 112 13.44 3.11 9.94
N GLY A 113 13.90 4.35 9.75
CA GLY A 113 14.37 5.23 10.81
C GLY A 113 15.73 4.85 11.39
N ASP A 114 16.27 5.72 12.22
CA ASP A 114 17.64 5.62 12.76
C ASP A 114 17.84 4.40 13.66
N THR A 115 16.79 3.96 14.35
CA THR A 115 16.80 2.77 15.21
C THR A 115 16.52 1.47 14.44
N GLY A 116 16.29 1.55 13.12
CA GLY A 116 16.10 0.39 12.26
C GLY A 116 14.82 -0.41 12.56
N LYS A 117 13.72 0.28 12.87
CA LYS A 117 12.42 -0.35 13.17
C LYS A 117 11.94 -1.21 12.01
N PRO A 118 11.54 -2.48 12.23
CA PRO A 118 11.01 -3.31 11.17
C PRO A 118 9.66 -2.78 10.69
N PHE A 119 9.38 -2.96 9.40
CA PHE A 119 8.11 -2.57 8.81
C PHE A 119 7.66 -3.56 7.73
N LEU A 120 6.34 -3.59 7.50
CA LEU A 120 5.70 -4.11 6.30
C LEU A 120 4.99 -2.97 5.57
N CYS A 121 5.14 -2.94 4.26
CA CYS A 121 4.41 -2.04 3.38
C CYS A 121 3.68 -2.88 2.31
N VAL A 122 2.42 -2.57 2.05
CA VAL A 122 1.67 -3.07 0.90
C VAL A 122 1.29 -1.91 0.00
N ILE A 123 1.46 -2.06 -1.30
CA ILE A 123 1.10 -1.05 -2.29
C ILE A 123 0.18 -1.70 -3.32
N LYS A 124 -1.06 -1.22 -3.44
CA LYS A 124 -1.90 -1.53 -4.60
C LYS A 124 -1.62 -0.47 -5.66
N ALA A 125 -1.09 -0.89 -6.80
CA ALA A 125 -0.79 -0.04 -7.94
C ALA A 125 -1.60 -0.48 -9.16
N GLU A 126 -2.23 0.48 -9.82
CA GLU A 126 -3.02 0.24 -11.02
C GLU A 126 -2.14 0.56 -12.24
N PRO A 127 -2.02 -0.38 -13.22
CA PRO A 127 -1.22 -0.16 -14.41
C PRO A 127 -1.81 0.98 -15.24
N GLN A 128 -0.93 1.72 -15.90
CA GLN A 128 -1.28 2.74 -16.88
C GLN A 128 -0.43 2.54 -18.12
N ASP A 129 -1.03 2.74 -19.28
CA ASP A 129 -0.27 2.75 -20.52
C ASP A 129 0.25 4.16 -20.80
N GLY A 130 1.32 4.25 -21.56
CA GLY A 130 1.93 5.52 -21.89
C GLY A 130 2.80 5.44 -23.13
N PHE A 131 3.43 6.55 -23.46
CA PHE A 131 4.37 6.64 -24.56
C PHE A 131 5.72 7.10 -24.02
N ARG A 132 6.82 6.48 -24.47
CA ARG A 132 8.16 7.03 -24.30
C ARG A 132 8.69 7.54 -25.62
N THR A 133 9.44 8.64 -25.57
CA THR A 133 10.26 9.08 -26.70
C THR A 133 11.59 8.32 -26.68
N LYS A 134 12.09 7.98 -27.87
CA LYS A 134 13.43 7.46 -28.06
C LYS A 134 14.13 8.33 -29.10
N GLU A 135 15.23 8.94 -28.69
CA GLU A 135 16.09 9.74 -29.57
C GLU A 135 17.03 8.78 -30.32
N GLU A 136 16.95 8.82 -31.65
CA GLU A 136 17.96 8.29 -32.56
C GLU A 136 18.77 9.49 -33.11
N ASP A 137 19.94 9.24 -33.69
CA ASP A 137 20.87 10.32 -34.09
C ASP A 137 20.24 11.39 -35.00
N ASP A 138 19.28 11.01 -35.85
CA ASP A 138 18.65 11.90 -36.86
C ASP A 138 17.15 12.18 -36.62
N PHE A 139 16.48 11.48 -35.71
CA PHE A 139 15.03 11.61 -35.50
C PHE A 139 14.55 11.12 -34.13
N ILE A 140 13.36 11.60 -33.74
CA ILE A 140 12.69 11.17 -32.50
C ILE A 140 11.60 10.17 -32.87
N THR A 141 11.61 9.00 -32.24
CA THR A 141 10.54 8.01 -32.32
C THR A 141 9.70 8.00 -31.04
N ILE A 142 8.47 7.48 -31.16
CA ILE A 142 7.56 7.29 -30.04
C ILE A 142 7.25 5.80 -29.95
N GLU A 143 7.40 5.24 -28.76
CA GLU A 143 7.09 3.85 -28.44
C GLU A 143 5.96 3.78 -27.42
N PHE A 144 4.96 2.95 -27.69
CA PHE A 144 3.88 2.66 -26.74
C PHE A 144 4.37 1.66 -25.70
N LEU A 145 4.15 1.99 -24.43
CA LEU A 145 4.48 1.16 -23.28
C LEU A 145 3.20 0.77 -22.55
N GLU A 146 2.98 -0.53 -22.44
CA GLU A 146 1.83 -1.09 -21.72
C GLU A 146 2.21 -1.44 -20.28
N GLU A 147 1.20 -1.41 -19.41
CA GLU A 147 1.31 -1.84 -18.01
C GLU A 147 2.40 -1.13 -17.17
N LEU A 148 2.61 0.18 -17.38
CA LEU A 148 3.49 0.97 -16.53
C LEU A 148 2.91 1.09 -15.12
N LEU A 149 3.75 0.91 -14.11
CA LEU A 149 3.35 0.95 -12.70
C LEU A 149 4.13 2.01 -11.94
N LEU A 150 3.46 2.58 -10.92
CA LEU A 150 4.03 3.52 -9.97
C LEU A 150 4.66 4.75 -10.62
N THR A 151 4.27 5.15 -11.84
CA THR A 151 4.81 6.35 -12.49
C THR A 151 4.53 7.60 -11.64
N ASP A 152 5.31 8.68 -11.82
CA ASP A 152 5.03 9.92 -11.08
C ASP A 152 3.64 10.50 -11.42
N SER A 153 3.11 10.16 -12.61
CA SER A 153 1.75 10.47 -13.05
C SER A 153 0.71 9.44 -12.62
N ALA A 154 1.10 8.27 -12.09
CA ALA A 154 0.16 7.26 -11.62
C ALA A 154 -0.51 7.78 -10.34
N ARG A 155 -1.58 8.54 -10.54
CA ARG A 155 -2.45 9.11 -9.50
C ARG A 155 -3.25 8.05 -8.74
N LEU A 156 -3.06 6.76 -9.04
CA LEU A 156 -3.89 5.66 -8.54
C LEU A 156 -3.03 4.58 -7.92
N PHE A 157 -2.45 4.89 -6.75
CA PHE A 157 -1.91 3.88 -5.86
C PHE A 157 -2.34 4.11 -4.43
N LYS A 158 -2.44 3.02 -3.68
CA LYS A 158 -2.79 3.00 -2.25
C LYS A 158 -1.70 2.29 -1.48
N ILE A 159 -1.32 2.84 -0.33
CA ILE A 159 -0.28 2.29 0.54
C ILE A 159 -0.89 1.98 1.90
N GLY A 160 -0.71 0.74 2.35
CA GLY A 160 -0.82 0.37 3.76
C GLY A 160 0.58 0.17 4.33
N PHE A 161 0.91 0.84 5.43
CA PHE A 161 2.23 0.77 6.04
C PHE A 161 2.11 0.46 7.53
N LEU A 162 2.77 -0.59 8.00
CA LEU A 162 2.80 -1.02 9.39
C LEU A 162 4.24 -1.05 9.87
N VAL A 163 4.55 -0.33 10.95
CA VAL A 163 5.88 -0.27 11.56
C VAL A 163 5.82 -0.66 13.03
N ALA A 164 6.77 -1.49 13.47
CA ALA A 164 6.89 -1.83 14.88
C ALA A 164 7.54 -0.67 15.65
N GLU A 165 6.83 -0.13 16.63
CA GLU A 165 7.40 0.79 17.63
C GLU A 165 8.19 0.02 18.68
N THR A 166 7.69 -1.15 19.09
CA THR A 166 8.37 -2.08 19.98
C THR A 166 8.32 -3.48 19.40
N VAL A 167 9.50 -4.07 19.16
CA VAL A 167 9.58 -5.45 18.67
C VAL A 167 9.28 -6.41 19.82
N ARG A 168 8.31 -7.30 19.62
CA ARG A 168 7.94 -8.38 20.54
C ARG A 168 8.02 -9.74 19.85
N PRO A 169 8.17 -10.84 20.61
CA PRO A 169 8.01 -12.20 20.08
C PRO A 169 6.67 -12.40 19.37
N LEU A 170 6.59 -13.40 18.48
CA LEU A 170 5.40 -13.69 17.67
C LEU A 170 4.15 -13.96 18.53
N GLU A 171 4.33 -14.56 19.70
CA GLU A 171 3.29 -14.90 20.67
C GLU A 171 2.74 -13.67 21.41
N GLN A 172 3.39 -12.51 21.28
CA GLN A 172 3.08 -11.28 22.01
C GLN A 172 2.82 -10.10 21.06
N ILE A 173 2.40 -10.38 19.82
CA ILE A 173 1.96 -9.35 18.88
C ILE A 173 0.70 -8.69 19.43
N GLN A 174 0.76 -7.37 19.59
CA GLN A 174 -0.35 -6.53 20.04
C GLN A 174 -0.32 -5.22 19.26
N SER A 175 -1.49 -4.71 18.87
CA SER A 175 -1.59 -3.51 18.03
C SER A 175 -0.93 -2.27 18.63
N GLY A 176 -0.92 -2.13 19.97
CA GLY A 176 -0.26 -1.03 20.67
C GLY A 176 1.26 -0.97 20.48
N ASN A 177 1.88 -2.03 19.98
CA ASN A 177 3.32 -2.08 19.68
C ASN A 177 3.66 -1.60 18.27
N TYR A 178 2.65 -1.20 17.49
CA TYR A 178 2.78 -0.83 16.08
C TYR A 178 2.10 0.50 15.80
N ARG A 179 2.59 1.18 14.77
CA ARG A 179 1.90 2.31 14.13
C ARG A 179 1.53 1.94 12.71
N ALA A 180 0.35 2.36 12.29
CA ALA A 180 -0.18 2.09 10.97
C ALA A 180 -0.45 3.40 10.22
N PHE A 181 -0.12 3.43 8.95
CA PHE A 181 -0.33 4.58 8.08
C PHE A 181 -0.99 4.14 6.78
N LEU A 182 -1.87 5.01 6.29
CA LEU A 182 -2.54 4.88 5.01
C LEU A 182 -2.14 6.05 4.13
N TYR A 183 -1.82 5.77 2.87
CA TYR A 183 -1.83 6.79 1.83
C TYR A 183 -2.78 6.35 0.72
N ASP A 184 -3.62 7.28 0.28
CA ASP A 184 -4.45 7.13 -0.89
C ASP A 184 -4.41 8.44 -1.65
N HIS A 185 -3.90 8.41 -2.88
CA HIS A 185 -3.77 9.62 -3.69
C HIS A 185 -5.10 10.34 -3.95
N LEU A 186 -6.22 9.60 -3.93
CA LEU A 186 -7.56 10.17 -4.12
C LEU A 186 -8.19 10.71 -2.84
N MET A 187 -7.60 10.48 -1.66
CA MET A 187 -8.10 11.03 -0.41
C MET A 187 -7.65 12.49 -0.27
N THR A 188 -8.49 13.43 -0.71
CA THR A 188 -8.39 14.84 -0.30
C THR A 188 -9.21 15.07 0.98
N GLN A 189 -8.80 16.07 1.78
CA GLN A 189 -9.29 16.32 3.15
C GLN A 189 -10.81 16.54 3.29
N THR A 190 -11.56 16.69 2.19
CA THR A 190 -12.99 17.05 2.18
C THR A 190 -13.94 15.95 1.71
N GLU A 191 -13.45 14.86 1.11
CA GLU A 191 -14.30 13.73 0.70
C GLU A 191 -13.69 12.42 1.19
N THR A 192 -14.08 11.98 2.40
CA THR A 192 -13.98 10.55 2.74
C THR A 192 -14.96 9.77 1.87
N ARG A 193 -14.62 9.54 0.60
CA ARG A 193 -15.44 8.70 -0.28
C ARG A 193 -15.53 7.28 0.30
N PRO A 194 -16.70 6.63 0.21
CA PRO A 194 -16.84 5.19 0.41
C PRO A 194 -15.95 4.35 -0.53
N ALA A 195 -15.46 4.92 -1.63
CA ALA A 195 -14.80 4.22 -2.72
C ALA A 195 -13.45 3.55 -2.36
N ALA A 196 -12.82 3.92 -1.23
CA ALA A 196 -11.56 3.33 -0.76
C ALA A 196 -11.67 2.56 0.57
N SER A 197 -12.87 2.48 1.17
CA SER A 197 -13.06 1.74 2.42
C SER A 197 -12.71 0.26 2.29
N TYR A 198 -12.90 -0.33 1.11
CA TYR A 198 -12.47 -1.70 0.87
C TYR A 198 -10.98 -1.90 1.14
N PHE A 199 -10.14 -0.91 0.83
CA PHE A 199 -8.70 -1.02 1.03
C PHE A 199 -8.36 -0.87 2.52
N TYR A 200 -8.75 0.22 3.17
CA TYR A 200 -8.30 0.44 4.55
C TYR A 200 -9.15 -0.27 5.61
N GLN A 201 -10.46 -0.41 5.40
CA GLN A 201 -11.37 -0.98 6.38
C GLN A 201 -11.52 -2.49 6.22
N VAL A 202 -11.71 -2.98 4.99
CA VAL A 202 -11.95 -4.41 4.73
C VAL A 202 -10.63 -5.17 4.59
N PHE A 203 -9.73 -4.72 3.70
CA PHE A 203 -8.45 -5.38 3.48
C PHE A 203 -7.47 -5.17 4.64
N LEU A 204 -7.16 -3.91 5.01
CA LEU A 204 -6.21 -3.64 6.09
C LEU A 204 -6.80 -3.85 7.50
N GLY A 205 -8.14 -3.85 7.66
CA GLY A 205 -8.78 -3.99 8.96
C GLY A 205 -8.58 -2.78 9.89
N MET A 206 -8.46 -1.58 9.32
CA MET A 206 -8.11 -0.34 10.02
C MET A 206 -9.20 0.72 9.93
N SER A 207 -9.10 1.74 10.77
CA SER A 207 -9.95 2.93 10.73
C SER A 207 -9.12 4.20 10.90
N ILE A 208 -9.63 5.34 10.43
CA ILE A 208 -8.97 6.63 10.63
C ILE A 208 -8.90 6.93 12.13
N ALA A 209 -7.71 7.20 12.66
CA ALA A 209 -7.52 7.45 14.07
C ALA A 209 -8.33 8.67 14.56
N ALA A 210 -8.82 8.61 15.80
CA ALA A 210 -9.63 9.70 16.38
C ALA A 210 -8.89 11.04 16.44
N SER A 211 -7.57 11.02 16.69
CA SER A 211 -6.71 12.21 16.64
C SER A 211 -6.64 12.82 15.23
N SER A 212 -6.56 11.98 14.19
CA SER A 212 -6.59 12.39 12.78
C SER A 212 -7.95 12.98 12.38
N ARG A 213 -9.05 12.50 12.97
CA ARG A 213 -10.38 13.11 12.80
C ARG A 213 -10.45 14.51 13.40
N LYS A 214 -9.89 14.71 14.59
CA LYS A 214 -9.89 16.01 15.28
C LYS A 214 -9.09 17.05 14.51
N LEU A 215 -7.91 16.69 14.00
CA LEU A 215 -7.11 17.57 13.13
C LEU A 215 -7.83 17.95 11.82
N THR A 216 -8.60 17.02 11.22
CA THR A 216 -9.40 17.31 10.03
C THR A 216 -10.60 18.22 10.35
N GLN A 217 -11.21 18.06 11.52
CA GLN A 217 -12.34 18.89 11.97
C GLN A 217 -11.89 20.32 12.31
N ASP A 218 -10.82 20.47 13.08
CA ASP A 218 -10.27 21.78 13.48
C ASP A 218 -9.85 22.59 12.23
N PHE A 219 -9.25 21.95 11.22
CA PHE A 219 -8.91 22.58 9.94
C PHE A 219 -10.15 23.05 9.14
N PHE A 220 -11.22 22.26 9.16
CA PHE A 220 -12.48 22.62 8.47
C PHE A 220 -13.17 23.80 9.15
N GLU A 221 -13.17 23.86 10.49
CA GLU A 221 -13.73 24.97 11.26
C GLU A 221 -12.93 26.27 11.04
N ASP A 222 -11.59 26.22 10.99
CA ASP A 222 -10.74 27.39 10.70
C ASP A 222 -10.95 27.97 9.29
N THR A 223 -11.35 27.15 8.32
CA THR A 223 -11.65 27.61 6.96
C THR A 223 -13.05 28.23 6.79
N GLN A 224 -13.95 28.10 7.78
CA GLN A 224 -15.27 28.75 7.75
C GLN A 224 -15.29 30.15 8.40
N PHE A 225 -14.29 30.49 9.23
CA PHE A 225 -14.21 31.80 9.89
C PHE A 225 -13.52 32.90 9.07
N TYR A 226 -13.10 32.61 7.84
CA TYR A 226 -12.66 33.61 6.86
C TYR A 226 -13.59 33.61 5.64
N ARG A 227 -14.75 34.25 5.78
CA ARG A 227 -15.54 34.77 4.67
C ARG A 227 -15.96 36.20 4.95
#